data_AF-A0AAE0Q2X0-F1
#
_entry.id   AF-A0AAE0Q2X0-F1
#
_cell.length_a   1.000
_cell.length_b   1.000
_cell.length_c   1.000
_cell.angle_alpha   90.00
_cell.angle_beta   90.00
_cell.angle_gamma   90.00
#
_symmetry.space_group_name_H-M   'P 1'
#
loop_
_entity.id
_entity.type
_entity.pdbx_description
1 polymer ?
#
loop_
_entity_poly.entity_id
_entity_poly.type
_entity_poly.pdbx_seq_one_letter_code
_entity_poly.pdbx_strand_id
1 'polypeptide(L)'
;MEKYRDGQMELHCVFVVLEKAYDRVPREELWYCMRKSGVAEKYVRVVQDMYERNRTVVRCAVGQTEEFKVEVGLHQGSALSPFLFALVMDQLSEKVRQESPWTMMFADDIVICSKSREQAEENLERWRFALERRGMKVSRSKTEYMCVNEREGSGTVRLQGEEVKKVQEFKYLGSTVQSNGECGKEVKKRVQAVPTCFRMSTTVPVPKVVNCMNDWCPVAPTPVVSKCFESLNRDCICYVLPTLLNPSQLAYRNSHSAGNAHTSFSPTWAHK
;
A
#
# COMPACT_ATOMS: atom_id res chain seq x y z
N MET A 1 8.69 13.18 -2.26
CA MET A 1 9.78 12.58 -3.05
C MET A 1 10.05 13.37 -4.32
N GLU A 2 9.17 13.37 -5.31
CA GLU A 2 9.43 13.99 -6.64
C GLU A 2 9.84 15.47 -6.57
N LYS A 3 9.15 16.31 -5.78
CA LYS A 3 9.54 17.72 -5.59
C LYS A 3 10.97 17.92 -5.06
N TYR A 4 11.45 17.04 -4.17
CA TYR A 4 12.80 17.13 -3.63
C TYR A 4 13.83 16.61 -4.63
N ARG A 5 13.47 15.56 -5.38
CA ARG A 5 14.25 15.06 -6.52
C ARG A 5 14.49 16.16 -7.54
N ASP A 6 13.42 16.75 -8.04
CA ASP A 6 13.46 17.73 -9.13
C ASP A 6 14.14 19.05 -8.69
N GLY A 7 14.08 19.37 -7.38
CA GLY A 7 14.80 20.49 -6.78
C GLY A 7 16.25 20.19 -6.33
N GLN A 8 16.77 18.97 -6.55
CA GLN A 8 18.09 18.52 -6.05
C GLN A 8 18.33 18.79 -4.55
N MET A 9 17.27 18.69 -3.76
CA MET A 9 17.31 18.86 -2.32
C MET A 9 17.41 17.48 -1.66
N GLU A 10 18.18 17.39 -0.58
CA GLU A 10 18.26 16.17 0.22
C GLU A 10 16.92 15.92 0.94
N LEU A 11 16.54 14.65 1.01
CA LEU A 11 15.42 14.19 1.80
C LEU A 11 15.83 12.94 2.55
N HIS A 12 15.69 12.99 3.86
CA HIS A 12 16.06 11.94 4.80
C HIS A 12 14.79 11.19 5.18
N CYS A 13 14.76 9.88 4.90
CA CYS A 13 13.63 9.00 5.18
C CYS A 13 14.09 7.90 6.13
N VAL A 14 13.40 7.74 7.25
CA VAL A 14 13.59 6.60 8.16
C VAL A 14 12.35 5.74 8.13
N PHE A 15 12.53 4.47 7.78
CA PHE A 15 11.50 3.45 7.76
C PHE A 15 11.57 2.67 9.08
N VAL A 16 10.63 2.95 9.97
CA VAL A 16 10.55 2.39 11.31
C VAL A 16 9.57 1.23 11.30
N VAL A 17 10.04 0.08 11.79
CA VAL A 17 9.25 -1.14 11.93
C VAL A 17 9.15 -1.50 13.41
N LEU A 18 7.96 -1.88 13.87
CA LEU A 18 7.75 -2.32 15.25
C LEU A 18 8.10 -3.81 15.44
N GLU A 19 8.68 -4.17 16.57
CA GLU A 19 8.91 -5.57 16.93
C GLU A 19 7.60 -6.23 17.37
N LYS A 20 7.11 -7.24 16.64
CA LYS A 20 5.93 -8.03 17.01
C LYS A 20 4.76 -7.13 17.45
N ALA A 21 4.39 -6.18 16.60
CA ALA A 21 3.52 -5.07 16.98
C ALA A 21 2.21 -5.52 17.65
N TYR A 22 1.56 -6.56 17.13
CA TYR A 22 0.31 -7.09 17.69
C TYR A 22 0.55 -7.73 19.05
N ASP A 23 1.63 -8.50 19.21
CA ASP A 23 1.90 -9.26 20.44
C ASP A 23 2.34 -8.37 21.61
N ARG A 24 2.75 -7.13 21.32
CA ARG A 24 3.28 -6.20 22.34
C ARG A 24 2.26 -5.25 22.94
N VAL A 25 1.09 -5.07 22.32
CA VAL A 25 0.10 -4.08 22.77
C VAL A 25 -0.31 -4.38 24.22
N PRO A 26 -0.03 -3.48 25.19
CA PRO A 26 -0.49 -3.69 26.56
C PRO A 26 -2.01 -3.59 26.63
N ARG A 27 -2.67 -4.51 27.36
CA ARG A 27 -4.14 -4.53 27.47
C ARG A 27 -4.69 -3.27 28.12
N GLU A 28 -4.07 -2.81 29.19
CA GLU A 28 -4.43 -1.54 29.83
C GLU A 28 -4.37 -0.37 28.86
N GLU A 29 -3.38 -0.38 27.97
CA GLU A 29 -3.24 0.66 26.97
C GLU A 29 -4.36 0.59 25.91
N LEU A 30 -4.72 -0.62 25.51
CA LEU A 30 -5.86 -0.85 24.62
C LEU A 30 -7.16 -0.31 25.23
N TRP A 31 -7.44 -0.64 26.49
CA TRP A 31 -8.65 -0.17 27.19
C TRP A 31 -8.69 1.35 27.30
N TYR A 32 -7.56 1.95 27.67
CA TYR A 32 -7.41 3.40 27.73
C TYR A 32 -7.66 4.05 26.36
N CYS A 33 -7.03 3.52 25.30
CA CYS A 33 -7.19 4.05 23.94
C CYS A 33 -8.65 3.96 23.49
N MET A 34 -9.31 2.81 23.66
CA MET A 34 -10.72 2.63 23.29
C MET A 34 -11.62 3.68 23.95
N ARG A 35 -11.45 3.90 25.26
CA ARG A 35 -12.21 4.91 26.01
C ARG A 35 -11.91 6.33 25.51
N LYS A 36 -10.64 6.65 25.29
CA LYS A 36 -10.21 7.96 24.79
C LYS A 36 -10.74 8.26 23.38
N SER A 37 -10.91 7.24 22.54
CA SER A 37 -11.54 7.35 21.22
C SER A 37 -13.06 7.40 21.26
N GLY A 38 -13.69 7.47 22.45
CA GLY A 38 -15.14 7.61 22.60
C GLY A 38 -15.93 6.31 22.47
N VAL A 39 -15.28 5.15 22.53
CA VAL A 39 -15.98 3.86 22.51
C VAL A 39 -16.78 3.71 23.81
N ALA A 40 -18.08 3.45 23.69
CA ALA A 40 -18.95 3.30 24.85
C ALA A 40 -18.49 2.14 25.75
N GLU A 41 -18.52 2.35 27.07
CA GLU A 41 -17.97 1.41 28.08
C GLU A 41 -18.54 -0.01 27.95
N LYS A 42 -19.80 -0.16 27.52
CA LYS A 42 -20.39 -1.48 27.25
C LYS A 42 -19.61 -2.30 26.22
N TYR A 43 -19.07 -1.66 25.18
CA TYR A 43 -18.25 -2.33 24.17
C TYR A 43 -16.82 -2.57 24.67
N VAL A 44 -16.27 -1.63 25.45
CA VAL A 44 -14.96 -1.82 26.09
C VAL A 44 -14.98 -3.08 26.98
N ARG A 45 -16.02 -3.26 27.80
CA ARG A 45 -16.19 -4.45 28.65
C ARG A 45 -16.31 -5.75 27.85
N VAL A 46 -17.04 -5.74 26.74
CA VAL A 46 -17.15 -6.92 25.86
C VAL A 46 -15.77 -7.31 25.32
N VAL A 47 -14.97 -6.32 24.88
CA VAL A 47 -13.60 -6.61 24.43
C VAL A 47 -12.72 -7.04 25.60
N GLN A 48 -12.80 -6.42 26.78
CA GLN A 48 -12.08 -6.86 27.99
C GLN A 48 -12.37 -8.33 28.31
N ASP A 49 -13.64 -8.72 28.37
CA ASP A 49 -14.06 -10.10 28.62
C ASP A 49 -13.51 -11.08 27.56
N MET A 50 -13.48 -10.68 26.28
CA MET A 50 -12.88 -11.49 25.21
C MET A 50 -11.39 -11.76 25.42
N TYR A 51 -10.66 -10.82 26.01
CA TYR A 51 -9.20 -10.91 26.21
C TYR A 51 -8.85 -11.55 27.57
N GLU A 52 -9.56 -11.25 28.64
CA GLU A 52 -9.26 -11.73 30.01
C GLU A 52 -9.47 -13.24 30.20
N ARG A 53 -10.48 -13.81 29.53
CA ARG A 53 -10.81 -15.25 29.67
C ARG A 53 -10.17 -16.12 28.60
N ASN A 54 -9.27 -15.57 27.79
CA ASN A 54 -8.73 -16.31 26.66
C ASN A 54 -7.62 -17.29 27.10
N ARG A 55 -7.76 -18.55 26.67
CA ARG A 55 -6.73 -19.59 26.77
C ARG A 55 -6.36 -20.02 25.36
N THR A 56 -5.06 -20.06 25.08
CA THR A 56 -4.56 -20.44 23.76
C THR A 56 -3.95 -21.83 23.82
N VAL A 57 -4.18 -22.60 22.76
CA VAL A 57 -3.50 -23.87 22.48
C VAL A 57 -2.89 -23.78 21.09
N VAL A 58 -1.67 -24.29 20.94
CA VAL A 58 -1.01 -24.35 19.64
C VAL A 58 -1.16 -25.77 19.11
N ARG A 59 -1.72 -25.89 17.90
CA ARG A 59 -1.78 -27.18 17.20
C ARG A 59 -0.54 -27.32 16.33
N CYS A 60 0.29 -28.32 16.64
CA CYS A 60 1.49 -28.69 15.91
C CYS A 60 1.29 -30.04 15.22
N ALA A 61 2.24 -30.43 14.35
CA ALA A 61 2.19 -31.73 13.67
C ALA A 61 2.20 -32.94 14.61
N VAL A 62 2.73 -32.78 15.83
CA VAL A 62 2.84 -33.81 16.86
C VAL A 62 1.67 -33.80 17.87
N GLY A 63 0.72 -32.88 17.75
CA GLY A 63 -0.42 -32.76 18.67
C GLY A 63 -0.73 -31.32 19.09
N GLN A 64 -1.59 -31.16 20.09
CA GLN A 64 -1.90 -29.85 20.69
C GLN A 64 -1.04 -29.62 21.94
N THR A 65 -0.60 -28.38 22.14
CA THR A 65 0.07 -27.98 23.39
C THR A 65 -0.92 -27.91 24.55
N GLU A 66 -0.39 -27.83 25.77
CA GLU A 66 -1.19 -27.43 26.93
C GLU A 66 -1.75 -26.01 26.75
N GLU A 67 -2.86 -25.74 27.45
CA GLU A 67 -3.49 -24.42 27.49
C GLU A 67 -2.60 -23.44 28.24
N PHE A 68 -2.30 -22.30 27.62
CA PHE A 68 -1.64 -21.18 28.29
C PHE A 68 -2.43 -19.90 28.16
N LYS A 69 -2.27 -19.01 29.15
CA LYS A 69 -2.87 -17.68 29.14
C LYS A 69 -2.02 -16.74 28.30
N VAL A 70 -2.67 -15.95 27.47
CA VAL A 70 -2.06 -14.80 26.80
C VAL A 70 -2.47 -13.58 27.58
N GLU A 71 -1.51 -12.77 28.04
CA GLU A 71 -1.77 -11.60 28.91
C GLU A 71 -1.47 -10.26 28.22
N VAL A 72 -0.76 -10.30 27.09
CA VAL A 72 -0.38 -9.14 26.29
C VAL A 72 -0.71 -9.36 24.82
N GLY A 73 -0.94 -8.25 24.12
CA GLY A 73 -1.12 -8.25 22.68
C GLY A 73 -2.55 -8.50 22.23
N LEU A 74 -2.72 -8.33 20.93
CA LEU A 74 -3.97 -8.52 20.19
C LEU A 74 -4.06 -9.95 19.66
N HIS A 75 -5.28 -10.48 19.54
CA HIS A 75 -5.47 -11.83 18.97
C HIS A 75 -5.10 -11.83 17.49
N GLN A 76 -4.03 -12.53 17.12
CA GLN A 76 -3.68 -12.71 15.71
C GLN A 76 -4.76 -13.53 15.00
N GLY A 77 -5.15 -13.09 13.80
CA GLY A 77 -6.23 -13.71 13.02
C GLY A 77 -7.65 -13.27 13.39
N SER A 78 -7.82 -12.46 14.44
CA SER A 78 -9.12 -11.83 14.73
C SER A 78 -9.42 -10.71 13.74
N ALA A 79 -10.65 -10.68 13.23
CA ALA A 79 -11.12 -9.60 12.35
C ALA A 79 -11.18 -8.23 13.05
N LEU A 80 -11.25 -8.22 14.39
CA LEU A 80 -11.33 -6.99 15.19
C LEU A 80 -9.93 -6.42 15.52
N SER A 81 -8.91 -7.28 15.60
CA SER A 81 -7.55 -6.87 15.99
C SER A 81 -6.94 -5.77 15.11
N PRO A 82 -7.09 -5.78 13.76
CA PRO A 82 -6.59 -4.69 12.93
C PRO A 82 -7.19 -3.32 13.29
N PHE A 83 -8.49 -3.27 13.61
CA PHE A 83 -9.15 -2.03 14.02
C PHE A 83 -8.67 -1.55 15.39
N LEU A 84 -8.57 -2.46 16.36
CA LEU A 84 -8.05 -2.15 17.70
C LEU A 84 -6.60 -1.67 17.64
N PHE A 85 -5.79 -2.29 16.80
CA PHE A 85 -4.41 -1.87 16.57
C PHE A 85 -4.33 -0.47 15.98
N ALA A 86 -5.12 -0.17 14.95
CA ALA A 86 -5.17 1.14 14.33
C ALA A 86 -5.57 2.23 15.35
N LEU A 87 -6.54 1.94 16.22
CA LEU A 87 -6.99 2.84 17.29
C LEU A 87 -5.85 3.13 18.28
N VAL A 88 -5.15 2.08 18.74
CA VAL A 88 -3.99 2.25 19.63
C VAL A 88 -2.91 3.09 18.94
N MET A 89 -2.54 2.78 17.68
CA MET A 89 -1.54 3.52 16.94
C MET A 89 -1.90 4.98 16.71
N ASP A 90 -3.18 5.30 16.45
CA ASP A 90 -3.67 6.67 16.32
C ASP A 90 -3.45 7.47 17.62
N GLN A 91 -3.74 6.86 18.77
CA GLN A 91 -3.53 7.46 20.09
C GLN A 91 -2.05 7.57 20.47
N LEU A 92 -1.22 6.58 20.11
CA LEU A 92 0.22 6.59 20.34
C LEU A 92 0.92 7.69 19.53
N SER A 93 0.42 7.93 18.32
CA SER A 93 1.01 8.85 17.36
C SER A 93 0.54 10.30 17.49
N GLU A 94 -0.56 10.56 18.21
CA GLU A 94 -1.22 11.88 18.26
C GLU A 94 -0.25 13.03 18.55
N LYS A 95 0.57 12.91 19.61
CA LYS A 95 1.51 13.97 20.02
C LYS A 95 2.66 14.13 19.03
N VAL A 96 3.19 13.03 18.50
CA VAL A 96 4.37 13.05 17.62
C VAL A 96 4.01 13.55 16.22
N ARG A 97 2.79 13.26 15.73
CA ARG A 97 2.31 13.74 14.42
C ARG A 97 2.08 15.25 14.38
N GLN A 98 1.62 15.85 15.48
CA GLN A 98 1.39 17.30 15.54
C GLN A 98 2.69 18.10 15.37
N GLU A 99 3.81 17.55 15.81
CA GLU A 99 5.12 18.20 15.75
C GLU A 99 5.91 17.88 14.48
N SER A 100 5.57 16.80 13.77
CA SER A 100 6.26 16.36 12.54
C SER A 100 5.28 16.06 11.40
N PRO A 101 4.96 17.07 10.56
CA PRO A 101 3.95 16.96 9.50
C PRO A 101 4.35 16.02 8.35
N TRP A 102 5.59 15.54 8.32
CA TRP A 102 6.13 14.68 7.27
C TRP A 102 6.20 13.20 7.68
N THR A 103 5.33 12.78 8.60
CA THR A 103 5.21 11.38 9.03
C THR A 103 4.07 10.68 8.32
N MET A 104 4.35 9.56 7.66
CA MET A 104 3.34 8.67 7.08
C MET A 104 3.27 7.39 7.93
N MET A 105 2.07 6.90 8.19
CA MET A 105 1.86 5.64 8.93
C MET A 105 0.93 4.74 8.15
N PHE A 106 1.27 3.45 8.10
CA PHE A 106 0.37 2.41 7.65
C PHE A 106 0.50 1.20 8.58
N ALA A 107 -0.54 0.92 9.36
CA ALA A 107 -0.52 -0.11 10.40
C ALA A 107 0.73 0.01 11.31
N ASP A 108 1.64 -0.95 11.22
CA ASP A 108 2.89 -1.04 12.01
C ASP A 108 4.11 -0.40 11.34
N ASP A 109 3.98 0.04 10.08
CA ASP A 109 5.04 0.73 9.34
C ASP A 109 4.93 2.25 9.50
N ILE A 110 5.97 2.88 10.03
CA ILE A 110 6.07 4.34 10.20
C ILE A 110 7.19 4.86 9.32
N VAL A 111 6.91 5.88 8.50
CA VAL A 111 7.90 6.54 7.66
C VAL A 111 8.06 7.97 8.12
N ILE A 112 9.26 8.29 8.59
CA ILE A 112 9.63 9.62 9.06
C ILE A 112 10.44 10.30 7.96
N CYS A 113 9.93 11.38 7.38
CA CYS A 113 10.66 12.17 6.39
C CYS A 113 11.14 13.49 7.02
N SER A 114 12.34 13.95 6.66
CA SER A 114 12.88 15.23 7.14
C SER A 114 13.86 15.83 6.13
N LYS A 115 13.99 17.16 6.15
CA LYS A 115 14.88 17.89 5.24
C LYS A 115 16.34 17.85 5.67
N SER A 116 16.61 17.55 6.93
CA SER A 116 17.96 17.37 7.47
C SER A 116 18.07 16.03 8.19
N ARG A 117 19.30 15.51 8.22
CA ARG A 117 19.65 14.27 8.91
C ARG A 117 19.42 14.39 10.41
N GLU A 118 19.81 15.52 11.00
CA GLU A 118 19.68 15.79 12.43
C GLU A 118 18.21 15.81 12.85
N GLN A 119 17.33 16.38 12.02
CA GLN A 119 15.89 16.37 12.28
C GLN A 119 15.29 14.97 12.13
N ALA A 120 15.80 14.17 11.18
CA ALA A 120 15.37 12.78 11.03
C ALA A 120 15.73 11.94 12.27
N GLU A 121 16.94 12.14 12.80
CA GLU A 121 17.42 11.49 14.03
C GLU A 121 16.61 11.91 15.26
N GLU A 122 16.39 13.21 15.44
CA GLU A 122 15.56 13.73 16.52
C GLU A 122 14.13 13.18 16.47
N ASN A 123 13.52 13.19 15.28
CA ASN A 123 12.18 12.67 15.09
C ASN A 123 12.11 11.16 15.36
N LEU A 124 13.12 10.40 14.91
CA LEU A 124 13.23 8.96 15.17
C LEU A 124 13.30 8.67 16.67
N GLU A 125 14.12 9.41 17.40
CA GLU A 125 14.24 9.31 18.85
C GLU A 125 12.93 9.65 19.57
N ARG A 126 12.26 10.74 19.16
CA ARG A 126 10.93 11.12 19.69
C ARG A 126 9.90 10.01 19.47
N TRP A 127 9.86 9.46 18.26
CA TRP A 127 8.98 8.34 17.92
C TRP A 127 9.27 7.12 18.79
N ARG A 128 10.55 6.74 18.92
CA ARG A 128 10.96 5.63 19.79
C ARG A 128 10.47 5.87 21.22
N PHE A 129 10.76 7.03 21.81
CA PHE A 129 10.34 7.34 23.18
C PHE A 129 8.82 7.29 23.37
N ALA A 130 8.05 7.85 22.43
CA ALA A 130 6.59 7.86 22.50
C ALA A 130 5.99 6.45 22.44
N LEU A 131 6.54 5.60 21.59
CA LEU A 131 6.12 4.20 21.42
C LEU A 131 6.53 3.34 22.61
N GLU A 132 7.79 3.41 23.02
CA GLU A 132 8.36 2.59 24.10
C GLU A 132 7.77 2.89 25.46
N ARG A 133 7.46 4.17 25.74
CA ARG A 133 6.78 4.55 26.98
C ARG A 133 5.41 3.89 27.14
N ARG A 134 4.78 3.50 26.03
CA ARG A 134 3.44 2.92 25.98
C ARG A 134 3.48 1.41 25.63
N GLY A 135 4.64 0.78 25.83
CA GLY A 135 4.84 -0.68 25.74
C GLY A 135 5.11 -1.23 24.34
N MET A 136 5.15 -0.38 23.32
CA MET A 136 5.56 -0.77 21.97
C MET A 136 7.09 -0.80 21.86
N LYS A 137 7.67 -1.42 20.83
CA LYS A 137 9.13 -1.43 20.66
C LYS A 137 9.53 -1.28 19.20
N VAL A 138 10.50 -0.42 18.94
CA VAL A 138 11.09 -0.24 17.61
C VAL A 138 12.10 -1.34 17.32
N SER A 139 12.02 -1.94 16.14
CA SER A 139 12.92 -2.99 15.67
C SER A 139 14.18 -2.38 15.07
N ARG A 140 15.25 -2.28 15.84
CA ARG A 140 16.53 -1.71 15.37
C ARG A 140 17.06 -2.39 14.10
N SER A 141 16.98 -3.73 14.06
CA SER A 141 17.49 -4.54 12.93
C SER A 141 16.67 -4.43 11.65
N LYS A 142 15.41 -3.99 11.74
CA LYS A 142 14.50 -3.82 10.59
C LYS A 142 14.29 -2.36 10.21
N THR A 143 14.68 -1.44 11.08
CA THR A 143 14.60 -0.01 10.83
C THR A 143 15.70 0.36 9.86
N GLU A 144 15.34 1.00 8.76
CA GLU A 144 16.27 1.35 7.69
C GLU A 144 16.20 2.85 7.38
N TYR A 145 17.34 3.42 7.01
CA TYR A 145 17.48 4.83 6.68
C TYR A 145 17.82 4.99 5.20
N MET A 146 17.21 5.95 4.53
CA MET A 146 17.46 6.28 3.13
C MET A 146 17.60 7.78 2.96
N CYS A 147 18.57 8.19 2.15
CA CYS A 147 18.77 9.58 1.76
C CYS A 147 18.55 9.71 0.25
N VAL A 148 17.65 10.60 -0.15
CA VAL A 148 17.40 10.97 -1.56
C VAL A 148 18.29 12.16 -1.90
N ASN A 149 18.89 12.14 -3.10
CA ASN A 149 19.85 13.16 -3.58
C ASN A 149 21.06 13.37 -2.64
N GLU A 150 21.57 12.29 -2.07
CA GLU A 150 22.70 12.29 -1.14
C GLU A 150 23.93 13.02 -1.71
N ARG A 151 24.48 13.94 -0.91
CA ARG A 151 25.75 14.63 -1.18
C ARG A 151 26.92 13.97 -0.45
N GLU A 152 28.14 14.17 -0.95
CA GLU A 152 29.35 13.67 -0.27
C GLU A 152 29.40 14.19 1.18
N GLY A 153 29.50 13.28 2.15
CA GLY A 153 29.54 13.60 3.58
C GLY A 153 28.19 13.51 4.31
N SER A 154 27.09 13.21 3.61
CA SER A 154 25.80 12.95 4.23
C SER A 154 25.83 11.62 4.99
N GLY A 155 26.21 11.69 6.26
CA GLY A 155 26.33 10.54 7.16
C GLY A 155 25.01 9.78 7.36
N THR A 156 24.99 8.89 8.35
CA THR A 156 23.78 8.14 8.71
C THR A 156 23.07 8.74 9.92
N VAL A 157 21.81 8.33 10.10
CA VAL A 157 21.00 8.61 11.29
C VAL A 157 21.31 7.56 12.35
N ARG A 158 21.29 7.97 13.62
CA ARG A 158 21.46 7.05 14.75
C ARG A 158 20.15 6.77 15.47
N LEU A 159 20.04 5.56 16.02
CA LEU A 159 18.96 5.14 16.91
C LEU A 159 19.60 4.58 18.18
N GLN A 160 19.37 5.22 19.32
CA GLN A 160 20.04 4.92 20.59
C GLN A 160 21.57 5.02 20.48
N GLY A 161 22.06 6.00 19.71
CA GLY A 161 23.50 6.23 19.53
C GLY A 161 24.21 5.27 18.56
N GLU A 162 23.55 4.23 18.06
CA GLU A 162 24.11 3.36 17.00
C GLU A 162 23.57 3.73 15.63
N GLU A 163 24.37 3.49 14.60
CA GLU A 163 24.02 3.78 13.22
C GLU A 163 22.89 2.89 12.70
N VAL A 164 21.86 3.53 12.14
CA VAL A 164 20.79 2.84 11.41
C VAL A 164 21.33 2.40 10.05
N LYS A 165 20.96 1.19 9.62
CA LYS A 165 21.34 0.65 8.33
C LYS A 165 20.88 1.57 7.21
N LYS A 166 21.84 2.12 6.45
CA LYS A 166 21.58 2.95 5.28
C LYS A 166 21.30 2.07 4.06
N VAL A 167 20.21 2.36 3.35
CA VAL A 167 19.77 1.64 2.15
C VAL A 167 19.51 2.60 1.00
N GLN A 168 19.72 2.12 -0.22
CA GLN A 168 19.40 2.83 -1.46
C GLN A 168 18.01 2.44 -1.99
N GLU A 169 17.41 1.37 -1.45
CA GLU A 169 16.14 0.83 -1.88
C GLU A 169 15.41 0.22 -0.67
N PHE A 170 14.14 0.57 -0.49
CA PHE A 170 13.29 0.06 0.59
C PHE A 170 11.96 -0.46 0.03
N LYS A 171 11.51 -1.63 0.52
CA LYS A 171 10.21 -2.19 0.12
C LYS A 171 9.13 -1.71 1.10
N TYR A 172 8.28 -0.80 0.66
CA TYR A 172 7.17 -0.26 1.44
C TYR A 172 5.83 -0.68 0.83
N LEU A 173 4.96 -1.34 1.60
CA LEU A 173 3.62 -1.77 1.18
C LEU A 173 3.57 -2.52 -0.16
N GLY A 174 4.56 -3.39 -0.40
CA GLY A 174 4.66 -4.16 -1.65
C GLY A 174 5.27 -3.40 -2.83
N SER A 175 5.47 -2.08 -2.70
CA SER A 175 6.13 -1.22 -3.68
C SER A 175 7.59 -0.99 -3.28
N THR A 176 8.44 -0.61 -4.23
CA THR A 176 9.87 -0.46 -3.96
C THR A 176 10.30 0.98 -4.19
N VAL A 177 10.68 1.64 -3.11
CA VAL A 177 11.10 3.04 -3.10
C VAL A 177 12.62 3.08 -3.22
N GLN A 178 13.12 3.71 -4.28
CA GLN A 178 14.56 3.89 -4.51
C GLN A 178 14.99 5.33 -4.19
N SER A 179 16.22 5.50 -3.71
CA SER A 179 16.85 6.78 -3.39
C SER A 179 17.04 7.68 -4.60
N ASN A 180 17.19 7.11 -5.79
CA ASN A 180 17.25 7.83 -7.07
C ASN A 180 15.85 8.17 -7.64
N GLY A 181 14.77 7.70 -7.02
CA GLY A 181 13.39 7.92 -7.47
C GLY A 181 13.03 7.22 -8.78
N GLU A 182 13.81 6.24 -9.24
CA GLU A 182 13.48 5.47 -10.44
C GLU A 182 12.35 4.46 -10.17
N CYS A 183 11.16 4.75 -10.69
CA CYS A 183 10.05 3.77 -10.75
C CYS A 183 10.32 2.64 -11.77
N GLY A 184 11.38 2.77 -12.59
CA GLY A 184 11.64 1.89 -13.74
C GLY A 184 11.81 0.41 -13.40
N LYS A 185 12.40 0.07 -12.24
CA LYS A 185 12.52 -1.34 -11.81
C LYS A 185 11.18 -1.90 -11.33
N GLU A 186 10.34 -1.07 -10.71
CA GLU A 186 9.01 -1.46 -10.26
C GLU A 186 8.02 -1.60 -11.41
N VAL A 187 8.03 -0.68 -12.40
CA VAL A 187 7.27 -0.82 -13.64
C VAL A 187 7.69 -2.09 -14.37
N LYS A 188 9.00 -2.36 -14.52
CA LYS A 188 9.47 -3.61 -15.14
C LYS A 188 8.99 -4.85 -14.37
N LYS A 189 9.02 -4.83 -13.03
CA LYS A 189 8.56 -5.93 -12.17
C LYS A 189 7.05 -6.14 -12.22
N ARG A 190 6.25 -5.07 -12.23
CA ARG A 190 4.79 -5.13 -12.38
C ARG A 190 4.37 -5.53 -13.80
N VAL A 191 5.03 -4.99 -14.83
CA VAL A 191 4.87 -5.41 -16.23
C VAL A 191 5.21 -6.88 -16.39
N GLN A 192 6.26 -7.38 -15.71
CA GLN A 192 6.60 -8.80 -15.69
C GLN A 192 5.61 -9.66 -14.88
N ALA A 193 4.96 -9.10 -13.86
CA ALA A 193 3.92 -9.76 -13.08
C ALA A 193 2.54 -9.76 -13.75
N VAL A 194 2.35 -9.04 -14.86
CA VAL A 194 1.12 -9.12 -15.68
C VAL A 194 0.97 -10.57 -16.16
N PRO A 195 -0.10 -11.29 -15.76
CA PRO A 195 -0.32 -12.66 -16.15
C PRO A 195 -0.25 -12.84 -17.67
N THR A 196 0.35 -13.94 -18.13
CA THR A 196 0.54 -14.22 -19.57
C THR A 196 -0.78 -14.22 -20.36
N CYS A 197 -1.91 -14.51 -19.72
CA CYS A 197 -3.24 -14.42 -20.33
C CYS A 197 -3.65 -12.99 -20.77
N PHE A 198 -3.03 -11.94 -20.22
CA PHE A 198 -3.21 -10.56 -20.71
C PHE A 198 -2.25 -10.21 -21.87
N ARG A 199 -1.23 -11.04 -22.13
CA ARG A 199 -0.22 -10.81 -23.19
C ARG A 199 -0.44 -11.64 -24.44
N MET A 200 -1.45 -12.51 -24.42
CA MET A 200 -1.77 -13.40 -25.52
C MET A 200 -3.07 -12.96 -26.19
N SER A 201 -3.03 -12.77 -27.51
CA SER A 201 -4.20 -12.59 -28.34
C SER A 201 -4.23 -13.68 -29.41
N THR A 202 -5.33 -14.42 -29.50
CA THR A 202 -5.56 -15.38 -30.59
C THR A 202 -6.20 -14.64 -31.75
N THR A 203 -5.52 -14.57 -32.89
CA THR A 203 -6.08 -13.96 -34.10
C THR A 203 -7.01 -14.95 -34.78
N VAL A 204 -8.28 -14.58 -34.94
CA VAL A 204 -9.28 -15.33 -35.68
C VAL A 204 -9.48 -14.66 -37.05
N PRO A 205 -9.33 -15.39 -38.17
CA PRO A 205 -9.68 -14.86 -39.48
C PRO A 205 -11.20 -14.76 -39.59
N VAL A 206 -11.72 -13.55 -39.84
CA VAL A 206 -13.15 -13.29 -40.07
C VAL A 206 -13.34 -12.93 -41.54
N PRO A 207 -14.24 -13.61 -42.29
CA PRO A 207 -14.42 -13.35 -43.71
C PRO A 207 -15.12 -11.99 -43.90
N LYS A 208 -14.63 -11.17 -44.83
CA LYS A 208 -15.24 -9.86 -45.13
C LYS A 208 -16.60 -10.00 -45.83
N VAL A 209 -16.81 -11.08 -46.59
CA VAL A 209 -18.01 -11.37 -47.37
C VAL A 209 -18.23 -12.90 -47.40
N VAL A 210 -19.48 -13.36 -47.31
CA VAL A 210 -19.86 -14.77 -47.02
C VAL A 210 -19.45 -15.79 -48.12
N ASN A 211 -18.98 -15.37 -49.30
CA ASN A 211 -18.76 -16.28 -50.45
C ASN A 211 -17.41 -16.16 -51.19
N CYS A 212 -16.36 -15.59 -50.57
CA CYS A 212 -15.05 -15.45 -51.22
C CYS A 212 -13.95 -16.14 -50.39
N MET A 213 -13.33 -17.20 -50.92
CA MET A 213 -12.38 -18.06 -50.17
C MET A 213 -11.08 -17.34 -49.72
N ASN A 214 -10.77 -16.14 -50.23
CA ASN A 214 -9.48 -15.46 -50.02
C ASN A 214 -9.57 -14.06 -49.35
N ASP A 215 -10.74 -13.61 -48.87
CA ASP A 215 -10.90 -12.28 -48.25
C ASP A 215 -11.14 -12.35 -46.73
N TRP A 216 -10.06 -12.38 -45.95
CA TRP A 216 -10.11 -12.50 -44.48
C TRP A 216 -9.55 -11.25 -43.78
N CYS A 217 -10.27 -10.77 -42.76
CA CYS A 217 -9.79 -9.80 -41.77
C CYS A 217 -9.22 -10.53 -40.55
N PRO A 218 -7.97 -10.25 -40.13
CA PRO A 218 -7.49 -10.73 -38.85
C PRO A 218 -8.19 -9.95 -37.72
N VAL A 219 -9.00 -10.63 -36.92
CA VAL A 219 -9.61 -10.06 -35.72
C VAL A 219 -8.99 -10.75 -34.51
N ALA A 220 -8.39 -9.99 -33.61
CA ALA A 220 -7.82 -10.49 -32.37
C ALA A 220 -8.78 -10.21 -31.21
N PRO A 221 -9.76 -11.07 -30.92
CA PRO A 221 -10.63 -10.88 -29.77
C PRO A 221 -9.81 -10.95 -28.48
N THR A 222 -9.79 -9.84 -27.73
CA THR A 222 -9.21 -9.82 -26.38
C THR A 222 -10.11 -10.61 -25.41
N PRO A 223 -9.53 -11.39 -24.47
CA PRO A 223 -10.29 -12.10 -23.44
C PRO A 223 -11.19 -11.14 -22.64
N VAL A 224 -12.33 -11.62 -22.14
CA VAL A 224 -13.29 -10.79 -21.37
C VAL A 224 -12.62 -10.09 -20.19
N VAL A 225 -11.69 -10.77 -19.51
CA VAL A 225 -10.91 -10.21 -18.40
C VAL A 225 -10.02 -9.04 -18.86
N SER A 226 -9.41 -9.14 -20.04
CA SER A 226 -8.63 -8.05 -20.65
C SER A 226 -9.51 -6.87 -21.02
N LYS A 227 -10.71 -7.12 -21.58
CA LYS A 227 -11.67 -6.04 -21.90
C LYS A 227 -12.16 -5.29 -20.66
N CYS A 228 -12.44 -5.99 -19.56
CA CYS A 228 -12.82 -5.36 -18.29
C CYS A 228 -11.68 -4.50 -17.74
N PHE A 229 -10.44 -4.99 -17.81
CA PHE A 229 -9.26 -4.25 -17.37
C PHE A 229 -8.95 -3.04 -18.26
N GLU A 230 -9.09 -3.18 -19.59
CA GLU A 230 -8.96 -2.09 -20.57
C GLU A 230 -10.01 -1.00 -20.33
N SER A 231 -11.27 -1.38 -20.05
CA SER A 231 -12.34 -0.43 -19.75
C SER A 231 -12.06 0.36 -18.46
N LEU A 232 -11.65 -0.31 -17.38
CA LEU A 232 -11.32 0.34 -16.11
C LEU A 232 -10.11 1.27 -16.24
N ASN A 233 -9.08 0.85 -16.99
CA ASN A 233 -7.92 1.71 -17.23
C ASN A 233 -8.24 2.87 -18.16
N ARG A 234 -9.11 2.68 -19.17
CA ARG A 234 -9.54 3.76 -20.06
C ARG A 234 -10.14 4.91 -19.26
N ASP A 235 -11.01 4.61 -18.31
CA ASP A 235 -11.66 5.63 -17.49
C ASP A 235 -10.64 6.39 -16.62
N CYS A 236 -9.68 5.69 -16.02
CA CYS A 236 -8.57 6.31 -15.27
C CYS A 236 -7.64 7.13 -16.17
N ILE A 237 -7.30 6.63 -17.36
CA ILE A 237 -6.41 7.27 -18.33
C ILE A 237 -7.07 8.54 -18.88
N CYS A 238 -8.34 8.45 -19.29
CA CYS A 238 -9.13 9.59 -19.76
C CYS A 238 -9.34 10.66 -18.68
N TYR A 239 -9.44 10.27 -17.40
CA TYR A 239 -9.49 11.22 -16.28
C TYR A 239 -8.19 12.04 -16.12
N VAL A 240 -7.03 11.47 -16.47
CA VAL A 240 -5.70 12.09 -16.31
C VAL A 240 -5.21 12.81 -17.58
N LEU A 241 -5.83 12.56 -18.74
CA LEU A 241 -5.40 13.07 -20.06
C LEU A 241 -6.00 14.39 -20.58
N PRO A 242 -6.68 15.28 -19.82
CA PRO A 242 -7.47 16.34 -20.46
C PRO A 242 -6.66 17.44 -21.18
N THR A 243 -5.32 17.39 -21.25
CA THR A 243 -4.51 18.43 -21.93
C THR A 243 -3.40 17.94 -22.86
N LEU A 244 -3.27 16.64 -23.16
CA LEU A 244 -2.14 16.12 -23.97
C LEU A 244 -2.52 15.61 -25.37
N LEU A 245 -3.80 15.53 -25.71
CA LEU A 245 -4.23 15.08 -27.04
C LEU A 245 -4.42 16.26 -27.99
N ASN A 246 -3.81 16.16 -29.17
CA ASN A 246 -3.85 17.19 -30.20
C ASN A 246 -5.31 17.46 -30.64
N PRO A 247 -5.80 18.71 -30.60
CA PRO A 247 -7.16 19.07 -31.02
C PRO A 247 -7.51 18.66 -32.46
N SER A 248 -6.50 18.35 -33.28
CA SER A 248 -6.63 17.92 -34.69
C SER A 248 -7.05 16.46 -34.86
N GLN A 249 -7.03 15.64 -33.79
CA GLN A 249 -7.44 14.23 -33.87
C GLN A 249 -8.98 14.10 -33.86
N LEU A 250 -9.59 14.15 -35.05
CA LEU A 250 -11.04 14.11 -35.27
C LEU A 250 -11.77 12.89 -34.67
N ALA A 251 -11.10 11.76 -34.46
CA ALA A 251 -11.71 10.51 -33.99
C ALA A 251 -12.23 10.56 -32.53
N TYR A 252 -11.83 11.57 -31.74
CA TYR A 252 -12.15 11.67 -30.31
C TYR A 252 -13.03 12.87 -29.96
N ARG A 253 -13.65 13.54 -30.95
CA ARG A 253 -14.57 14.65 -30.69
C ARG A 253 -15.92 14.09 -30.21
N ASN A 254 -16.43 14.63 -29.09
CA ASN A 254 -17.63 14.20 -28.33
C ASN A 254 -18.96 14.08 -29.13
N SER A 255 -18.97 14.31 -30.43
CA SER A 255 -20.14 14.15 -31.31
C SER A 255 -20.16 12.86 -32.14
N HIS A 256 -19.14 12.01 -32.05
CA HIS A 256 -19.14 10.68 -32.69
C HIS A 256 -18.80 9.63 -31.63
N SER A 257 -19.80 9.22 -30.87
CA SER A 257 -19.63 8.20 -29.84
C SER A 257 -19.21 6.87 -30.47
N ALA A 258 -17.95 6.48 -30.31
CA ALA A 258 -17.50 5.08 -30.39
C ALA A 258 -18.02 4.25 -29.19
N GLY A 259 -19.17 4.64 -28.61
CA GLY A 259 -19.85 3.97 -27.49
C GLY A 259 -21.02 3.09 -27.92
N ASN A 260 -21.45 3.13 -29.19
CA ASN A 260 -22.62 2.38 -29.68
C ASN A 260 -22.28 1.21 -30.61
N ALA A 261 -21.05 0.69 -30.61
CA ALA A 261 -20.72 -0.51 -31.39
C ALA A 261 -20.92 -1.84 -30.62
N HIS A 262 -21.26 -1.79 -29.32
CA HIS A 262 -21.33 -2.98 -28.46
C HIS A 262 -22.73 -3.34 -27.90
N THR A 263 -23.80 -2.62 -28.26
CA THR A 263 -25.15 -2.85 -27.69
C THR A 263 -26.29 -2.99 -28.71
N SER A 264 -26.02 -3.17 -30.00
CA SER A 264 -27.08 -3.48 -30.99
C SER A 264 -26.94 -4.91 -31.54
N PHE A 265 -27.15 -5.90 -30.68
CA PHE A 265 -27.70 -7.19 -31.11
C PHE A 265 -29.18 -7.20 -30.71
N SER A 266 -30.03 -6.74 -31.63
CA SER A 266 -31.47 -7.04 -31.61
C SER A 266 -31.95 -7.25 -33.05
N PRO A 267 -32.91 -8.18 -33.28
CA PRO A 267 -33.09 -8.83 -34.57
C PRO A 267 -34.19 -8.15 -35.38
N THR A 268 -33.84 -7.55 -36.52
CA THR A 268 -34.82 -7.19 -37.55
C THR A 268 -34.19 -7.29 -38.94
N TRP A 269 -34.26 -8.49 -39.52
CA TRP A 269 -34.42 -8.63 -40.97
C TRP A 269 -35.88 -8.29 -41.29
N ALA A 270 -36.14 -7.16 -41.95
CA ALA A 270 -37.37 -6.92 -42.70
C ALA A 270 -37.18 -5.75 -43.69
N HIS A 271 -37.19 -6.10 -44.99
CA HIS A 271 -37.45 -5.24 -46.16
C HIS A 271 -36.51 -4.05 -46.47
N LYS A 272 -35.56 -4.27 -47.39
CA LYS A 272 -35.67 -3.87 -48.81
C LYS A 272 -34.49 -4.41 -49.61
#